data_AF-A0AA36HDH9-F1
#
_entry.id   AF-A0AA36HDH9-F1
#
_cell.length_a   1.000
_cell.length_b   1.000
_cell.length_c   1.000
_cell.angle_alpha   90.00
_cell.angle_beta   90.00
_cell.angle_gamma   90.00
#
_symmetry.space_group_name_H-M   'P 1'
#
loop_
_entity.id
_entity.type
_entity.pdbx_description
1 polymer ?
#
loop_
_entity_poly.entity_id
_entity_poly.type
_entity_poly.pdbx_seq_one_letter_code
_entity_poly.pdbx_strand_id
1 'polypeptide(L)'
;MIHSATSLPNKPASFEMRSFILAILLAALCHGDDSLFIDELEDLVPSMQDKNELEELEEDETMIRSDKKKKLDEILARQPEDIKKAYAKQVEREKLKHQEKLEEKMAKATNPAVREYLQQIEAINNDMSISEQKAKEEIKELKLKLSDEGKEKDMKPRKEDA
;
A
#
# COMPACT_ATOMS: atom_id res chain seq x y z
N MET A 1 44.62 -2.91 -58.98
CA MET A 1 44.72 -3.68 -57.73
C MET A 1 44.40 -2.75 -56.56
N ILE A 2 43.24 -3.01 -55.94
CA ILE A 2 42.86 -2.88 -54.52
C ILE A 2 43.61 -1.82 -53.68
N HIS A 3 42.87 -0.87 -53.07
CA HIS A 3 42.75 -0.78 -51.62
C HIS A 3 41.63 0.18 -51.19
N SER A 4 40.66 -0.41 -50.50
CA SER A 4 39.55 0.17 -49.76
C SER A 4 40.02 1.03 -48.58
N ALA A 5 39.23 2.02 -48.18
CA ALA A 5 39.07 2.41 -46.78
C ALA A 5 37.79 3.24 -46.59
N THR A 6 36.71 2.54 -46.25
CA THR A 6 35.53 3.11 -45.59
C THR A 6 35.84 3.35 -44.12
N SER A 7 35.48 4.52 -43.58
CA SER A 7 35.33 4.70 -42.13
C SER A 7 34.20 5.70 -41.84
N LEU A 8 33.10 5.17 -41.31
CA LEU A 8 32.01 5.93 -40.71
C LEU A 8 32.23 5.97 -39.19
N PRO A 9 32.08 7.11 -38.52
CA PRO A 9 32.09 7.14 -37.06
C PRO A 9 30.79 6.56 -36.49
N ASN A 10 30.93 5.44 -35.79
CA ASN A 10 29.91 4.78 -35.00
C ASN A 10 29.67 5.60 -33.71
N LYS A 11 28.46 6.15 -33.55
CA LYS A 11 28.07 6.93 -32.36
C LYS A 11 27.51 5.96 -31.30
N PRO A 12 28.02 5.91 -30.06
CA PRO A 12 27.57 4.94 -29.08
C PRO A 12 26.16 5.25 -28.57
N ALA A 13 25.21 4.37 -28.86
CA ALA A 13 23.83 4.37 -28.38
C ALA A 13 23.70 3.93 -26.91
N SER A 14 24.57 4.42 -26.01
CA SER A 14 24.68 3.91 -24.64
C SER A 14 24.15 4.83 -23.55
N PHE A 15 23.68 6.04 -23.88
CA PHE A 15 23.17 7.00 -22.88
C PHE A 15 21.65 6.93 -22.73
N GLU A 16 20.91 6.87 -23.85
CA GLU A 16 19.44 6.83 -23.87
C GLU A 16 18.89 5.58 -23.15
N MET A 17 19.50 4.41 -23.36
CA MET A 17 18.99 3.14 -22.84
C MET A 17 19.06 3.04 -21.30
N ARG A 18 19.97 3.78 -20.66
CA ARG A 18 20.12 3.79 -19.19
C ARG A 18 19.06 4.63 -18.50
N SER A 19 18.62 5.72 -19.13
CA SER A 19 17.53 6.56 -18.60
C SER A 19 16.18 5.87 -18.63
N PHE A 20 15.88 5.05 -19.65
CA PHE A 20 14.63 4.28 -19.70
C PHE A 20 14.60 3.16 -18.63
N ILE A 21 15.73 2.51 -18.35
CA ILE A 21 15.80 1.48 -17.30
C ILE A 21 15.55 2.08 -15.90
N LEU A 22 16.08 3.29 -15.62
CA LEU A 22 15.83 3.98 -14.36
C LEU A 22 14.37 4.41 -14.18
N ALA A 23 13.71 4.85 -15.26
CA ALA A 23 12.29 5.21 -15.22
C ALA A 23 11.37 4.00 -14.94
N ILE A 24 11.71 2.82 -15.48
CA ILE A 24 10.98 1.57 -15.21
C ILE A 24 11.22 1.08 -13.77
N LEU A 25 12.44 1.25 -13.23
CA LEU A 25 12.76 0.87 -11.86
C LEU A 25 12.06 1.76 -10.81
N LEU A 26 11.90 3.06 -11.10
CA LEU A 26 11.16 4.00 -10.25
C LEU A 26 9.65 3.75 -10.26
N ALA A 27 9.07 3.34 -11.40
CA ALA A 27 7.66 2.96 -11.47
C ALA A 27 7.34 1.65 -10.72
N ALA A 28 8.32 0.76 -10.56
CA ALA A 28 8.15 -0.50 -9.83
C ALA A 28 8.09 -0.32 -8.30
N LEU A 29 8.57 0.81 -7.77
CA LEU A 29 8.53 1.14 -6.33
C LEU A 29 7.17 1.67 -5.85
N CYS A 30 6.18 1.83 -6.74
CA CYS A 30 4.84 2.32 -6.39
C CYS A 30 3.84 1.22 -6.03
N HIS A 31 4.28 -0.04 -5.87
CA HIS A 31 3.42 -1.13 -5.38
C HIS A 31 3.73 -1.40 -3.91
N GLY A 32 2.72 -1.34 -3.05
CA GLY A 32 2.84 -1.80 -1.67
C GLY A 32 2.21 -0.89 -0.64
N ASP A 33 1.05 -0.30 -0.96
CA ASP A 33 0.14 0.11 0.10
C ASP A 33 -1.26 -0.19 -0.43
N ASP A 34 -1.72 -1.38 -0.01
CA ASP A 34 -2.89 -2.12 -0.50
C ASP A 34 -4.08 -1.96 0.47
N SER A 35 -3.98 -1.03 1.42
CA SER A 35 -5.15 -0.52 2.14
C SER A 35 -6.15 0.01 1.12
N LEU A 36 -7.42 -0.35 1.27
CA LEU A 36 -8.41 -0.13 0.22
C LEU A 36 -8.97 1.30 0.19
N PHE A 37 -8.58 2.16 1.14
CA PHE A 37 -8.92 3.60 1.19
C PHE A 37 -10.39 3.91 0.82
N ILE A 38 -11.33 3.07 1.26
CA ILE A 38 -12.73 3.16 0.84
C ILE A 38 -13.38 4.41 1.44
N ASP A 39 -13.11 4.67 2.72
CA ASP A 39 -13.53 5.87 3.46
C ASP A 39 -13.15 7.16 2.73
N GLU A 40 -11.93 7.24 2.18
CA GLU A 40 -11.46 8.44 1.48
C GLU A 40 -12.25 8.73 0.21
N LEU A 41 -12.78 7.70 -0.46
CA LEU A 41 -13.70 7.90 -1.58
C LEU A 41 -15.12 8.21 -1.07
N GLU A 42 -15.58 7.51 -0.04
CA GLU A 42 -16.92 7.71 0.55
C GLU A 42 -17.15 9.17 0.99
N ASP A 43 -16.14 9.79 1.60
CA ASP A 43 -16.15 11.18 2.05
C ASP A 43 -16.28 12.20 0.90
N LEU A 44 -15.90 11.81 -0.31
CA LEU A 44 -15.86 12.69 -1.47
C LEU A 44 -17.08 12.55 -2.37
N VAL A 45 -17.71 11.38 -2.41
CA VAL A 45 -18.75 11.10 -3.39
C VAL A 45 -20.06 11.82 -3.03
N PRO A 46 -20.65 12.61 -3.95
CA PRO A 46 -21.88 13.35 -3.66
C PRO A 46 -23.15 12.49 -3.78
N SER A 47 -23.06 11.33 -4.44
CA SER A 47 -24.20 10.44 -4.68
C SER A 47 -24.45 9.56 -3.46
N MET A 48 -25.63 9.64 -2.86
CA MET A 48 -26.02 8.73 -1.77
C MET A 48 -26.01 7.26 -2.20
N GLN A 49 -26.27 6.96 -3.47
CA GLN A 49 -26.22 5.59 -3.96
C GLN A 49 -24.79 5.04 -3.88
N ASP A 50 -23.83 5.77 -4.46
CA ASP A 50 -22.42 5.35 -4.44
C ASP A 50 -21.88 5.33 -3.01
N LYS A 51 -22.33 6.27 -2.16
CA LYS A 51 -21.95 6.30 -0.74
C LYS A 51 -22.37 5.03 -0.01
N ASN A 52 -23.63 4.61 -0.19
CA ASN A 52 -24.12 3.36 0.39
C ASN A 52 -23.40 2.14 -0.20
N GLU A 53 -23.10 2.13 -1.50
CA GLU A 53 -22.32 1.05 -2.13
C GLU A 53 -20.90 0.97 -1.55
N LEU A 54 -20.29 2.08 -1.17
CA LEU A 54 -18.98 2.14 -0.50
C LEU A 54 -19.05 1.69 0.96
N GLU A 55 -20.07 2.12 1.71
CA GLU A 55 -20.30 1.70 3.11
C GLU A 55 -20.50 0.17 3.19
N GLU A 56 -21.38 -0.38 2.33
CA GLU A 56 -21.58 -1.84 2.24
C GLU A 56 -20.29 -2.57 1.84
N LEU A 57 -19.47 -1.96 0.98
CA LEU A 57 -18.21 -2.52 0.55
C LEU A 57 -17.18 -2.55 1.69
N GLU A 58 -17.12 -1.51 2.51
CA GLU A 58 -16.26 -1.43 3.69
C GLU A 58 -16.67 -2.48 4.74
N GLU A 59 -17.96 -2.56 5.04
CA GLU A 59 -18.53 -3.48 6.05
C GLU A 59 -18.36 -4.97 5.71
N ASP A 60 -18.23 -5.36 4.44
CA ASP A 60 -18.01 -6.76 4.06
C ASP A 60 -16.58 -7.22 4.41
N GLU A 61 -16.40 -7.63 5.66
CA GLU A 61 -15.12 -8.15 6.17
C GLU A 61 -14.73 -9.52 5.58
N THR A 62 -15.65 -10.18 4.88
CA THR A 62 -15.46 -11.54 4.36
C THR A 62 -14.98 -11.57 2.92
N MET A 63 -15.21 -10.49 2.17
CA MET A 63 -14.75 -10.35 0.80
C MET A 63 -13.23 -10.30 0.73
N ILE A 64 -12.66 -11.01 -0.25
CA ILE A 64 -11.23 -10.92 -0.56
C ILE A 64 -10.91 -9.49 -1.01
N ARG A 65 -9.84 -8.91 -0.45
CA ARG A 65 -9.46 -7.52 -0.72
C ARG A 65 -9.27 -7.21 -2.21
N SER A 66 -8.70 -8.14 -2.98
CA SER A 66 -8.57 -7.96 -4.44
C SER A 66 -9.91 -7.81 -5.15
N ASP A 67 -10.96 -8.48 -4.68
CA ASP A 67 -12.29 -8.34 -5.25
C ASP A 67 -12.98 -7.07 -4.74
N LYS A 68 -12.75 -6.72 -3.47
CA LYS A 68 -13.19 -5.45 -2.89
C LYS A 68 -12.59 -4.26 -3.65
N LYS A 69 -11.30 -4.32 -4.01
CA LYS A 69 -10.61 -3.32 -4.84
C LYS A 69 -11.22 -3.15 -6.22
N LYS A 70 -11.62 -4.25 -6.89
CA LYS A 70 -12.28 -4.16 -8.21
C LYS A 70 -13.58 -3.39 -8.11
N LYS A 71 -14.40 -3.66 -7.09
CA LYS A 71 -15.66 -2.93 -6.85
C LYS A 71 -15.41 -1.46 -6.55
N LEU A 72 -14.42 -1.15 -5.72
CA LEU A 72 -14.01 0.23 -5.47
C LEU A 72 -13.60 0.95 -6.76
N ASP A 73 -12.82 0.29 -7.62
CA ASP A 73 -12.39 0.85 -8.91
C ASP A 73 -13.57 1.10 -9.85
N GLU A 74 -14.58 0.24 -9.84
CA GLU A 74 -15.83 0.43 -10.59
C GLU A 74 -16.59 1.67 -10.09
N ILE A 75 -16.72 1.85 -8.77
CA ILE A 75 -17.37 3.02 -8.17
C ILE A 75 -16.59 4.29 -8.52
N LEU A 76 -15.26 4.27 -8.38
CA LEU A 76 -14.36 5.37 -8.69
C LEU A 76 -14.41 5.75 -10.17
N ALA A 77 -14.54 4.78 -11.09
CA ALA A 77 -14.61 5.03 -12.52
C ALA A 77 -15.83 5.86 -12.92
N ARG A 78 -16.96 5.72 -12.19
CA ARG A 78 -18.19 6.50 -12.38
C ARG A 78 -18.06 7.96 -11.93
N GLN A 79 -17.06 8.27 -11.11
CA GLN A 79 -16.94 9.59 -10.50
C GLN A 79 -16.44 10.66 -11.48
N PRO A 80 -16.80 11.94 -11.25
CA PRO A 80 -16.20 13.08 -11.91
C PRO A 80 -14.67 13.16 -11.71
N GLU A 81 -13.98 13.79 -12.66
CA GLU A 81 -12.51 13.87 -12.64
C GLU A 81 -11.93 14.66 -11.45
N ASP A 82 -12.67 15.64 -10.93
CA ASP A 82 -12.31 16.38 -9.72
C ASP A 82 -12.36 15.49 -8.47
N ILE A 83 -13.36 14.62 -8.36
CA ILE A 83 -13.46 13.62 -7.27
C ILE A 83 -12.31 12.61 -7.36
N LYS A 84 -12.02 12.06 -8.54
CA LYS A 84 -10.89 11.14 -8.74
C LYS A 84 -9.55 11.76 -8.32
N LYS A 85 -9.33 13.03 -8.65
CA LYS A 85 -8.12 13.77 -8.25
C LYS A 85 -8.06 14.03 -6.74
N ALA A 86 -9.19 14.39 -6.15
CA ALA A 86 -9.29 14.59 -4.70
C ALA A 86 -8.99 13.27 -3.96
N TYR A 87 -9.58 12.17 -4.42
CA TYR A 87 -9.35 10.83 -3.89
C TYR A 87 -7.88 10.45 -3.94
N ALA A 88 -7.23 10.55 -5.11
CA ALA A 88 -5.81 10.24 -5.25
C ALA A 88 -4.92 11.02 -4.27
N LYS A 89 -5.26 12.29 -3.99
CA LYS A 89 -4.54 13.12 -3.02
C LYS A 89 -4.79 12.71 -1.57
N GLN A 90 -5.99 12.25 -1.23
CA GLN A 90 -6.29 11.71 0.10
C GLN A 90 -5.54 10.39 0.33
N VAL A 91 -5.59 9.48 -0.65
CA VAL A 91 -4.81 8.24 -0.65
C VAL A 91 -3.33 8.50 -0.42
N GLU A 92 -2.72 9.42 -1.18
CA GLU A 92 -1.30 9.76 -1.00
C GLU A 92 -0.98 10.24 0.44
N ARG A 93 -1.86 11.06 1.01
CA ARG A 93 -1.70 11.55 2.38
C ARG A 93 -1.78 10.43 3.42
N GLU A 94 -2.76 9.55 3.30
CA GLU A 94 -2.96 8.48 4.28
C GLU A 94 -1.86 7.41 4.17
N LYS A 95 -1.37 7.11 2.97
CA LYS A 95 -0.15 6.31 2.76
C LYS A 95 1.06 6.89 3.48
N LEU A 96 1.31 8.19 3.29
CA LEU A 96 2.43 8.86 3.96
C LEU A 96 2.30 8.80 5.49
N LYS A 97 1.10 9.08 6.01
CA LYS A 97 0.81 9.04 7.45
C LYS A 97 0.93 7.64 8.03
N HIS A 98 0.52 6.61 7.31
CA HIS A 98 0.70 5.21 7.69
C HIS A 98 2.19 4.84 7.72
N GLN A 99 2.93 5.17 6.67
CA GLN A 99 4.37 4.96 6.58
C GLN A 99 5.13 5.64 7.74
N GLU A 100 4.86 6.91 8.01
CA GLU A 100 5.49 7.66 9.11
C GLU A 100 5.23 6.99 10.47
N LYS A 101 3.99 6.54 10.72
CA LYS A 101 3.63 5.82 11.95
C LYS A 101 4.33 4.47 12.05
N LEU A 102 4.45 3.72 10.95
CA LEU A 102 5.16 2.45 10.93
C LEU A 102 6.65 2.66 11.22
N GLU A 103 7.28 3.63 10.56
CA GLU A 103 8.68 4.00 10.78
C GLU A 103 8.93 4.43 12.22
N GLU A 104 8.04 5.24 12.80
CA GLU A 104 8.13 5.66 14.20
C GLU A 104 8.06 4.45 15.16
N LYS A 105 7.14 3.51 14.92
CA LYS A 105 7.04 2.26 15.71
C LYS A 105 8.31 1.41 15.55
N MET A 106 8.82 1.28 14.32
CA MET A 106 10.02 0.52 14.01
C MET A 106 11.29 1.12 14.61
N ALA A 107 11.36 2.44 14.75
CA ALA A 107 12.48 3.15 15.38
C ALA A 107 12.45 3.00 16.92
N LYS A 108 11.26 2.95 17.51
CA LYS A 108 11.06 2.74 18.96
C LYS A 108 11.26 1.29 19.38
N ALA A 109 11.02 0.33 18.49
CA ALA A 109 11.15 -1.08 18.78
C ALA A 109 12.64 -1.49 18.92
N THR A 110 13.13 -1.51 20.16
CA THR A 110 14.49 -1.96 20.49
C THR A 110 14.65 -3.48 20.42
N ASN A 111 13.56 -4.22 20.63
CA ASN A 111 13.55 -5.68 20.57
C ASN A 111 13.39 -6.16 19.11
N PRO A 112 14.32 -6.96 18.58
CA PRO A 112 14.24 -7.48 17.21
C PRO A 112 12.93 -8.23 16.91
N ALA A 113 12.40 -8.98 17.88
CA ALA A 113 11.15 -9.73 17.69
C ALA A 113 9.93 -8.80 17.55
N VAL A 114 9.95 -7.63 18.19
CA VAL A 114 8.89 -6.62 18.03
C VAL A 114 8.97 -5.98 16.64
N ARG A 115 10.18 -5.77 16.12
CA ARG A 115 10.38 -5.27 14.74
C ARG A 115 9.88 -6.28 13.70
N GLU A 116 10.20 -7.55 13.90
CA GLU A 116 9.73 -8.64 13.04
C GLU A 116 8.19 -8.75 13.09
N TYR A 117 7.59 -8.67 14.28
CA TYR A 117 6.14 -8.63 14.45
C TYR A 117 5.48 -7.48 13.69
N LEU A 118 6.02 -6.26 13.79
CA LEU A 118 5.51 -5.10 13.05
C LEU A 118 5.59 -5.30 11.53
N GLN A 119 6.68 -5.90 11.03
CA GLN A 119 6.81 -6.24 9.61
C GLN A 119 5.79 -7.30 9.15
N GLN A 120 5.50 -8.30 10.00
CA GLN A 120 4.51 -9.32 9.68
C GLN A 120 3.09 -8.76 9.67
N ILE A 121 2.74 -7.85 10.59
CA ILE A 121 1.46 -7.11 10.52
C ILE A 121 1.37 -6.36 9.20
N GLU A 122 2.43 -5.64 8.82
CA GLU A 122 2.43 -4.85 7.59
C GLU A 122 2.23 -5.73 6.35
N ALA A 123 2.87 -6.91 6.33
CA ALA A 123 2.68 -7.87 5.25
C ALA A 123 1.23 -8.38 5.18
N ILE A 124 0.59 -8.68 6.32
CA ILE A 124 -0.80 -9.14 6.38
C ILE A 124 -1.79 -8.05 5.96
N ASN A 125 -1.55 -6.81 6.38
CA ASN A 125 -2.39 -5.67 6.01
C ASN A 125 -2.34 -5.38 4.51
N ASN A 126 -1.20 -5.64 3.87
CA ASN A 126 -1.03 -5.47 2.43
C ASN A 126 -1.34 -6.74 1.62
N ASP A 127 -1.76 -7.84 2.25
CA ASP A 127 -2.10 -9.05 1.51
C ASP A 127 -3.49 -8.92 0.86
N MET A 128 -3.50 -8.67 -0.44
CA MET A 128 -4.71 -8.55 -1.26
C MET A 128 -5.43 -9.88 -1.51
N SER A 129 -4.80 -11.01 -1.20
CA SER A 129 -5.34 -12.36 -1.43
C SER A 129 -6.22 -12.88 -0.29
N ILE A 130 -6.27 -12.16 0.83
CA ILE A 130 -7.09 -12.49 1.99
C ILE A 130 -8.18 -11.43 2.22
N SER A 131 -9.14 -11.76 3.08
CA SER A 131 -10.17 -10.82 3.54
C SER A 131 -9.73 -10.09 4.81
N GLU A 132 -10.46 -9.03 5.19
CA GLU A 132 -10.20 -8.31 6.45
C GLU A 132 -10.37 -9.22 7.67
N GLN A 133 -11.41 -10.07 7.68
CA GLN A 133 -11.61 -11.03 8.74
C GLN A 133 -10.40 -11.96 8.88
N LYS A 134 -9.88 -12.46 7.75
CA LYS A 134 -8.73 -13.37 7.77
C LYS A 134 -7.46 -12.67 8.26
N ALA A 135 -7.22 -11.44 7.84
CA ALA A 135 -6.11 -10.64 8.33
C ALA A 135 -6.21 -10.39 9.85
N LYS A 136 -7.41 -10.07 10.37
CA LYS A 136 -7.65 -9.91 11.81
C LYS A 136 -7.33 -11.20 12.58
N GLU A 137 -7.72 -12.35 12.04
CA GLU A 137 -7.39 -13.66 12.62
C GLU A 137 -5.87 -13.90 12.67
N GLU A 138 -5.16 -13.66 11.57
CA GLU A 138 -3.70 -13.85 11.50
C GLU A 138 -2.94 -12.90 12.43
N ILE A 139 -3.31 -11.62 12.46
CA ILE A 139 -2.71 -10.63 13.38
C ILE A 139 -2.95 -11.04 14.84
N LYS A 140 -4.13 -11.58 15.16
CA LYS A 140 -4.45 -12.09 16.51
C LYS A 140 -3.57 -13.28 16.86
N GLU A 141 -3.36 -14.23 15.95
CA GLU A 141 -2.46 -15.36 16.17
C GLU A 141 -1.00 -14.92 16.36
N LEU A 142 -0.53 -13.97 15.55
CA LEU A 142 0.81 -13.40 15.71
C LEU A 142 0.99 -12.74 17.07
N LYS A 143 -0.02 -12.00 17.55
CA LYS A 143 0.02 -11.36 18.86
C LYS A 143 0.13 -12.39 19.99
N LEU A 144 -0.62 -13.49 19.91
CA LEU A 144 -0.56 -14.57 20.90
C LEU A 144 0.85 -15.19 20.95
N LYS A 145 1.44 -15.50 19.79
CA LYS A 145 2.81 -16.04 19.69
C LYS A 145 3.83 -15.11 20.34
N LEU A 146 3.74 -13.79 20.11
CA LEU A 146 4.65 -12.82 20.71
C LEU A 146 4.50 -12.72 22.24
N SER A 147 3.26 -12.84 22.75
CA SER A 147 2.95 -12.78 24.18
C SER A 147 3.45 -14.01 24.93
N ASP A 148 3.26 -15.21 24.36
CA ASP A 148 3.74 -16.48 24.92
C ASP A 148 5.27 -16.51 25.07
N GLU A 149 5.99 -15.78 24.20
CA GLU A 149 7.43 -15.62 24.28
C GLU A 149 7.90 -14.60 25.34
N GLY A 150 6.98 -13.95 26.06
CA GLY A 150 7.29 -12.98 27.12
C GLY A 150 7.84 -11.63 26.62
N LYS A 151 7.63 -11.31 25.34
CA LYS A 151 8.23 -10.17 24.62
C LYS A 151 7.32 -8.94 24.54
N GLU A 152 6.15 -8.98 25.17
CA GLU A 152 5.08 -7.97 25.07
C GLU A 152 5.36 -6.64 25.79
N LYS A 153 6.39 -6.56 26.65
CA LYS A 153 6.63 -5.42 27.54
C LYS A 153 6.89 -4.09 26.82
N ASP A 154 7.31 -4.14 25.56
CA ASP A 154 7.60 -2.96 24.73
C ASP A 154 6.37 -2.46 23.93
N MET A 155 5.22 -3.14 24.02
CA MET A 155 4.04 -2.90 23.17
C MET A 155 2.96 -2.01 23.79
N LYS A 156 3.18 -1.45 24.99
CA LYS A 156 2.13 -0.69 25.71
C LYS A 156 1.69 0.53 24.88
N PRO A 157 0.40 0.61 24.46
CA PRO A 157 -0.12 1.84 23.91
C PRO A 157 -0.12 2.91 24.99
N ARG A 158 0.21 4.15 24.59
CA ARG A 158 -0.16 5.34 25.35
C ARG A 158 -1.67 5.24 25.55
N LYS A 159 -2.15 5.31 26.79
CA LYS A 159 -3.59 5.43 27.03
C LYS A 159 -4.07 6.58 26.14
N GLU A 160 -5.04 6.31 25.29
CA GLU A 160 -5.76 7.38 24.60
C GLU A 160 -6.32 8.27 25.71
N ASP A 161 -5.83 9.51 25.73
CA ASP A 161 -6.32 10.53 26.64
C ASP A 161 -7.77 10.80 26.23
N ALA A 162 -8.70 10.23 27.00
CA ALA A 162 -10.13 10.52 26.96
C ALA A 162 -10.43 11.90 27.53
#